data_AF-A0A349WER6-F1
#
_entry.id   AF-A0A349WER6-F1
#
_cell.length_a   1.000
_cell.length_b   1.000
_cell.length_c   1.000
_cell.angle_alpha   90.00
_cell.angle_beta   90.00
_cell.angle_gamma   90.00
#
_symmetry.space_group_name_H-M   'P 1'
#
loop_
_entity.id
_entity.type
_entity.pdbx_description
1 polymer ?
#
loop_
_entity_poly.entity_id
_entity_poly.type
_entity_poly.pdbx_seq_one_letter_code
_entity_poly.pdbx_strand_id
1 'polypeptide(L)'
;PANGGTNVGATHSHTPENFAANTPGLKVICPTTPADAKGMLKAAIRDNDPVCVMENTILYNMEGEVPDDDDFIIPLGKANVLRKGSDISIIAHGKAVHTSLETATILQEKHNINAEVVDLRSIRPLDVDSIISSVKKTNRVLLVEENKPFCGVDSQIAFLIQDQAFDYLDAPIKRVSAIDAPQAYSKSLENAQIPDAKRVLKAALEIL
;
A
#
# COMPACT_ATOMS: atom_id res chain seq x y z
N PRO A 1 -12.26 -8.98 -5.51
CA PRO A 1 -11.66 -7.63 -5.39
C PRO A 1 -11.63 -7.16 -3.93
N ALA A 2 -10.54 -6.52 -3.54
CA ALA A 2 -10.24 -6.05 -2.20
C ALA A 2 -10.25 -4.52 -2.20
N ASN A 3 -11.44 -3.89 -2.17
CA ASN A 3 -11.55 -2.44 -2.18
C ASN A 3 -12.91 -1.91 -1.70
N GLY A 4 -12.92 -0.68 -1.16
CA GLY A 4 -14.11 0.16 -1.07
C GLY A 4 -14.14 1.21 -2.17
N GLY A 5 -15.05 2.20 -2.08
CA GLY A 5 -15.04 3.39 -2.95
C GLY A 5 -15.91 3.28 -4.20
N THR A 6 -16.74 2.24 -4.28
CA THR A 6 -17.65 1.95 -5.40
C THR A 6 -19.12 2.02 -5.03
N ASN A 7 -19.45 2.50 -3.81
CA ASN A 7 -20.81 2.65 -3.29
C ASN A 7 -21.62 1.36 -3.28
N VAL A 8 -20.99 0.22 -2.98
CA VAL A 8 -21.64 -1.11 -2.93
C VAL A 8 -22.02 -1.56 -1.51
N GLY A 9 -21.74 -0.73 -0.51
CA GLY A 9 -22.11 -0.95 0.89
C GLY A 9 -21.22 -1.98 1.62
N ALA A 10 -21.57 -2.25 2.88
CA ALA A 10 -20.68 -2.93 3.81
C ALA A 10 -20.20 -4.34 3.40
N THR A 11 -21.03 -5.14 2.74
CA THR A 11 -20.70 -6.55 2.45
C THR A 11 -19.79 -6.74 1.24
N HIS A 12 -19.66 -5.73 0.38
CA HIS A 12 -18.90 -5.79 -0.89
C HIS A 12 -17.68 -4.87 -0.89
N SER A 13 -17.32 -4.30 0.26
CA SER A 13 -16.25 -3.29 0.37
C SER A 13 -15.19 -3.64 1.41
N HIS A 14 -14.96 -4.93 1.62
CA HIS A 14 -13.87 -5.40 2.47
C HIS A 14 -12.55 -5.39 1.70
N THR A 15 -11.47 -5.13 2.43
CA THR A 15 -10.08 -5.26 2.00
C THR A 15 -9.48 -6.38 2.88
N PRO A 16 -9.51 -7.66 2.43
CA PRO A 16 -9.25 -8.81 3.30
C PRO A 16 -7.82 -9.35 3.20
N GLU A 17 -6.87 -8.58 2.66
CA GLU A 17 -5.47 -9.00 2.52
C GLU A 17 -4.83 -9.41 3.85
N ASN A 18 -5.16 -8.73 4.96
CA ASN A 18 -4.69 -9.07 6.29
C ASN A 18 -5.20 -10.45 6.78
N PHE A 19 -6.47 -10.79 6.51
CA PHE A 19 -7.04 -12.10 6.84
C PHE A 19 -6.31 -13.23 6.11
N ALA A 20 -6.07 -13.06 4.82
CA ALA A 20 -5.33 -14.03 4.03
C ALA A 20 -3.86 -14.14 4.47
N ALA A 21 -3.21 -12.99 4.72
CA ALA A 21 -1.80 -12.93 5.11
C ALA A 21 -1.52 -13.56 6.50
N ASN A 22 -2.53 -13.66 7.36
CA ASN A 22 -2.43 -14.34 8.64
C ASN A 22 -2.33 -15.88 8.53
N THR A 23 -2.49 -16.45 7.34
CA THR A 23 -2.45 -17.92 7.14
C THR A 23 -1.09 -18.36 6.56
N PRO A 24 -0.26 -19.10 7.31
CA PRO A 24 0.97 -19.68 6.78
C PRO A 24 0.71 -20.62 5.61
N GLY A 25 1.63 -20.64 4.64
CA GLY A 25 1.47 -21.38 3.38
C GLY A 25 0.74 -20.62 2.28
N LEU A 26 0.03 -19.52 2.59
CA LEU A 26 -0.51 -18.61 1.58
C LEU A 26 0.52 -17.54 1.19
N LYS A 27 0.46 -17.14 -0.08
CA LYS A 27 1.06 -15.91 -0.61
C LYS A 27 -0.06 -14.92 -0.92
N VAL A 28 0.16 -13.63 -0.65
CA VAL A 28 -0.84 -12.57 -0.84
C VAL A 28 -0.21 -11.40 -1.55
N ILE A 29 -0.81 -10.99 -2.67
CA ILE A 29 -0.33 -9.89 -3.50
C ILE A 29 -1.45 -8.89 -3.83
N CYS A 30 -1.07 -7.63 -3.99
CA CYS A 30 -1.92 -6.48 -4.26
C CYS A 30 -1.31 -5.67 -5.42
N PRO A 31 -1.53 -6.04 -6.70
CA PRO A 31 -0.98 -5.30 -7.84
C PRO A 31 -1.58 -3.89 -7.94
N THR A 32 -0.76 -2.89 -8.29
CA THR A 32 -1.18 -1.48 -8.27
C THR A 32 -1.11 -0.78 -9.63
N THR A 33 -0.34 -1.32 -10.57
CA THR A 33 -0.23 -0.83 -11.95
C THR A 33 -0.60 -1.92 -12.98
N PRO A 34 -0.89 -1.58 -14.24
CA PRO A 34 -1.11 -2.57 -15.30
C PRO A 34 0.07 -3.54 -15.49
N ALA A 35 1.31 -3.05 -15.39
CA ALA A 35 2.49 -3.89 -15.42
C ALA A 35 2.53 -4.85 -14.22
N ASP A 36 2.20 -4.38 -13.00
CA ASP A 36 2.12 -5.24 -11.83
C ASP A 36 1.06 -6.32 -11.99
N ALA A 37 -0.12 -5.96 -12.49
CA ALA A 37 -1.20 -6.91 -12.75
C ALA A 37 -0.74 -8.01 -13.71
N LYS A 38 -0.13 -7.68 -14.87
CA LYS A 38 0.39 -8.68 -15.82
C LYS A 38 1.47 -9.56 -15.17
N GLY A 39 2.53 -8.94 -14.65
CA GLY A 39 3.72 -9.65 -14.22
C GLY A 39 3.49 -10.50 -12.98
N MET A 40 2.73 -9.99 -12.01
CA MET A 40 2.47 -10.70 -10.76
C MET A 40 1.41 -11.79 -10.91
N LEU A 41 0.38 -11.60 -11.75
CA LEU A 41 -0.60 -12.66 -12.03
C LEU A 41 0.07 -13.85 -12.73
N LYS A 42 1.00 -13.59 -13.67
CA LYS A 42 1.80 -14.66 -14.28
C LYS A 42 2.68 -15.38 -13.27
N ALA A 43 3.32 -14.63 -12.36
CA ALA A 43 4.09 -15.23 -11.26
C ALA A 43 3.20 -16.12 -10.38
N ALA A 44 2.00 -15.63 -10.01
CA ALA A 44 1.04 -16.36 -9.19
C ALA A 44 0.56 -17.66 -9.85
N ILE A 45 0.26 -17.64 -11.15
CA ILE A 45 -0.15 -18.84 -11.91
C ILE A 45 0.98 -19.87 -12.01
N ARG A 46 2.23 -19.40 -12.15
CA ARG A 46 3.42 -20.26 -12.28
C ARG A 46 3.94 -20.77 -10.92
N ASP A 47 3.44 -20.24 -9.81
CA ASP A 47 3.82 -20.65 -8.47
C ASP A 47 3.17 -22.00 -8.10
N ASN A 48 3.88 -22.84 -7.35
CA ASN A 48 3.40 -24.16 -6.93
C ASN A 48 2.60 -24.12 -5.61
N ASP A 49 2.52 -22.96 -4.96
CA ASP A 49 1.77 -22.74 -3.72
C ASP A 49 0.55 -21.84 -3.95
N PRO A 50 -0.46 -21.86 -3.07
CA PRO A 50 -1.63 -20.99 -3.20
C PRO A 50 -1.29 -19.49 -3.10
N VAL A 51 -1.74 -18.72 -4.10
CA VAL A 51 -1.56 -17.26 -4.16
C VAL A 51 -2.91 -16.55 -4.21
N CYS A 52 -3.16 -15.67 -3.25
CA CYS A 52 -4.30 -14.76 -3.26
C CYS A 52 -3.94 -13.46 -4.01
N VAL A 53 -4.61 -13.20 -5.13
CA VAL A 53 -4.44 -11.99 -5.93
C VAL A 53 -5.53 -10.97 -5.56
N MET A 54 -5.16 -9.98 -4.76
CA MET A 54 -6.05 -8.95 -4.22
C MET A 54 -6.11 -7.78 -5.20
N GLU A 55 -6.94 -7.91 -6.21
CA GLU A 55 -7.21 -6.86 -7.19
C GLU A 55 -8.13 -5.76 -6.64
N ASN A 56 -8.03 -4.56 -7.18
CA ASN A 56 -8.87 -3.41 -6.80
C ASN A 56 -9.69 -2.95 -8.01
N THR A 57 -11.03 -2.93 -7.88
CA THR A 57 -11.93 -2.61 -9.00
C THR A 57 -11.78 -1.17 -9.52
N ILE A 58 -11.35 -0.22 -8.67
CA ILE A 58 -11.09 1.17 -9.08
C ILE A 58 -9.88 1.24 -10.02
N LEU A 59 -8.95 0.27 -9.92
CA LEU A 59 -7.74 0.22 -10.74
C LEU A 59 -7.91 -0.47 -12.09
N TYR A 60 -9.03 -1.15 -12.35
CA TYR A 60 -9.20 -1.92 -13.59
C TYR A 60 -9.13 -1.09 -14.88
N ASN A 61 -9.59 0.14 -14.84
CA ASN A 61 -9.56 1.05 -15.99
C ASN A 61 -8.31 1.95 -16.01
N MET A 62 -7.32 1.66 -15.15
CA MET A 62 -6.06 2.39 -15.18
C MET A 62 -5.25 1.96 -16.39
N GLU A 63 -4.82 2.93 -17.19
CA GLU A 63 -3.90 2.71 -18.30
C GLU A 63 -2.46 3.00 -17.86
N GLY A 64 -1.51 2.30 -18.47
CA GLY A 64 -0.10 2.41 -18.19
C GLY A 64 0.69 1.50 -19.11
N GLU A 65 1.99 1.74 -19.23
CA GLU A 65 2.86 0.90 -20.04
C GLU A 65 2.91 -0.52 -19.46
N VAL A 66 2.73 -1.51 -20.33
CA VAL A 66 2.83 -2.93 -19.99
C VAL A 66 3.88 -3.54 -20.90
N PRO A 67 4.94 -4.19 -20.36
CA PRO A 67 5.95 -4.83 -21.20
C PRO A 67 5.33 -5.87 -22.11
N ASP A 68 5.67 -5.87 -23.40
CA ASP A 68 5.14 -6.83 -24.38
C ASP A 68 5.69 -8.25 -24.17
N ASP A 69 6.84 -8.39 -23.52
CA ASP A 69 7.52 -9.66 -23.28
C ASP A 69 6.57 -10.72 -22.67
N ASP A 70 6.56 -11.89 -23.30
CA ASP A 70 5.76 -13.05 -22.91
C ASP A 70 6.28 -13.72 -21.64
N ASP A 71 7.55 -13.51 -21.29
CA ASP A 71 8.13 -14.01 -20.03
C ASP A 71 8.25 -12.94 -18.95
N PHE A 72 7.65 -11.76 -19.18
CA PHE A 72 7.54 -10.73 -18.17
C PHE A 72 6.83 -11.25 -16.91
N ILE A 73 7.59 -11.32 -15.82
CA ILE A 73 7.15 -11.71 -14.48
C ILE A 73 7.70 -10.69 -13.49
N ILE A 74 6.88 -10.37 -12.49
CA ILE A 74 7.34 -9.66 -11.29
C ILE A 74 7.43 -10.67 -10.15
N PRO A 75 8.60 -10.84 -9.51
CA PRO A 75 8.73 -11.77 -8.39
C PRO A 75 7.79 -11.42 -7.23
N LEU A 76 7.13 -12.44 -6.69
CA LEU A 76 6.35 -12.31 -5.45
C LEU A 76 7.32 -12.02 -4.29
N GLY A 77 6.89 -11.21 -3.33
CA GLY A 77 7.73 -10.78 -2.20
C GLY A 77 8.72 -9.67 -2.53
N LYS A 78 8.51 -8.92 -3.62
CA LYS A 78 9.33 -7.76 -3.99
C LYS A 78 8.51 -6.49 -4.10
N ALA A 79 8.89 -5.50 -3.30
CA ALA A 79 8.32 -4.16 -3.34
C ALA A 79 8.90 -3.35 -4.50
N ASN A 80 8.33 -2.17 -4.75
CA ASN A 80 8.79 -1.23 -5.75
C ASN A 80 8.81 0.19 -5.22
N VAL A 81 9.90 0.90 -5.46
CA VAL A 81 10.00 2.32 -5.18
C VAL A 81 9.52 3.10 -6.40
N LEU A 82 8.27 3.55 -6.38
CA LEU A 82 7.65 4.27 -7.49
C LEU A 82 8.10 5.74 -7.57
N ARG A 83 8.44 6.33 -6.43
CA ARG A 83 9.01 7.67 -6.33
C ARG A 83 10.16 7.65 -5.34
N LYS A 84 11.35 8.08 -5.78
CA LYS A 84 12.49 8.24 -4.87
C LYS A 84 12.34 9.50 -4.05
N GLY A 85 12.70 9.44 -2.77
CA GLY A 85 12.70 10.58 -1.86
C GLY A 85 13.71 10.42 -0.73
N SER A 86 13.81 11.45 0.10
CA SER A 86 14.78 11.57 1.19
C SER A 86 14.17 11.98 2.52
N ASP A 87 12.96 12.54 2.54
CA ASP A 87 12.48 13.26 3.73
C ASP A 87 11.46 12.45 4.53
N ILE A 88 10.73 11.56 3.85
CA ILE A 88 9.74 10.66 4.46
C ILE A 88 9.50 9.46 3.55
N SER A 89 9.36 8.27 4.13
CA SER A 89 8.89 7.07 3.43
C SER A 89 7.39 6.91 3.58
N ILE A 90 6.66 7.00 2.48
CA ILE A 90 5.24 6.65 2.39
C ILE A 90 5.14 5.23 1.84
N ILE A 91 4.70 4.28 2.67
CA ILE A 91 4.65 2.85 2.33
C ILE A 91 3.18 2.44 2.24
N ALA A 92 2.80 1.88 1.09
CA ALA A 92 1.40 1.58 0.77
C ALA A 92 1.25 0.35 -0.12
N HIS A 93 0.01 -0.13 -0.27
CA HIS A 93 -0.37 -1.17 -1.23
C HIS A 93 -1.75 -0.89 -1.83
N GLY A 94 -2.09 -1.59 -2.92
CA GLY A 94 -3.38 -1.43 -3.59
C GLY A 94 -3.62 0.00 -4.09
N LYS A 95 -4.86 0.51 -3.99
CA LYS A 95 -5.17 1.86 -4.47
C LYS A 95 -4.53 2.97 -3.62
N ALA A 96 -4.20 2.69 -2.35
CA ALA A 96 -3.53 3.63 -1.47
C ALA A 96 -2.16 4.10 -1.98
N VAL A 97 -1.50 3.31 -2.85
CA VAL A 97 -0.26 3.72 -3.53
C VAL A 97 -0.49 4.97 -4.38
N HIS A 98 -1.59 5.04 -5.11
CA HIS A 98 -1.91 6.19 -5.97
C HIS A 98 -2.27 7.42 -5.13
N THR A 99 -2.99 7.22 -4.03
CA THR A 99 -3.23 8.29 -3.03
C THR A 99 -1.91 8.81 -2.47
N SER A 100 -0.94 7.92 -2.23
CA SER A 100 0.39 8.27 -1.72
C SER A 100 1.23 9.03 -2.74
N LEU A 101 1.17 8.66 -4.03
CA LEU A 101 1.81 9.39 -5.12
C LEU A 101 1.23 10.81 -5.27
N GLU A 102 -0.09 10.96 -5.21
CA GLU A 102 -0.76 12.26 -5.22
C GLU A 102 -0.29 13.13 -4.04
N THR A 103 -0.26 12.57 -2.83
CA THR A 103 0.25 13.28 -1.65
C THR A 103 1.71 13.67 -1.80
N ALA A 104 2.57 12.80 -2.36
CA ALA A 104 3.98 13.10 -2.58
C ALA A 104 4.18 14.27 -3.56
N THR A 105 3.35 14.38 -4.60
CA THR A 105 3.32 15.55 -5.49
C THR A 105 2.96 16.81 -4.72
N ILE A 106 1.91 16.78 -3.89
CA ILE A 106 1.48 17.93 -3.10
C ILE A 106 2.57 18.36 -2.08
N LEU A 107 3.21 17.41 -1.41
CA LEU A 107 4.34 17.65 -0.50
C LEU A 107 5.49 18.36 -1.20
N GLN A 108 5.86 17.90 -2.40
CA GLN A 108 6.92 18.51 -3.18
C GLN A 108 6.56 19.93 -3.60
N GLU A 109 5.38 20.13 -4.18
CA GLU A 109 4.98 21.41 -4.79
C GLU A 109 4.70 22.50 -3.74
N LYS A 110 4.11 22.14 -2.59
CA LYS A 110 3.65 23.13 -1.60
C LYS A 110 4.55 23.26 -0.39
N HIS A 111 5.32 22.22 -0.07
CA HIS A 111 6.12 22.17 1.15
C HIS A 111 7.61 21.94 0.88
N ASN A 112 8.01 21.71 -0.39
CA ASN A 112 9.37 21.35 -0.76
C ASN A 112 9.88 20.10 -0.02
N ILE A 113 9.00 19.11 0.15
CA ILE A 113 9.28 17.85 0.85
C ILE A 113 9.31 16.70 -0.16
N ASN A 114 10.42 15.97 -0.18
CA ASN A 114 10.70 14.90 -1.10
C ASN A 114 10.36 13.52 -0.50
N ALA A 115 9.11 13.10 -0.66
CA ALA A 115 8.59 11.84 -0.15
C ALA A 115 8.95 10.62 -1.03
N GLU A 116 9.59 9.62 -0.44
CA GLU A 116 9.72 8.32 -1.08
C GLU A 116 8.38 7.57 -1.05
N VAL A 117 7.94 7.02 -2.17
CA VAL A 117 6.72 6.19 -2.23
C VAL A 117 7.10 4.75 -2.56
N VAL A 118 6.84 3.86 -1.62
CA VAL A 118 7.08 2.42 -1.72
C VAL A 118 5.75 1.70 -1.88
N ASP A 119 5.58 1.05 -3.02
CA ASP A 119 4.52 0.07 -3.25
C ASP A 119 4.99 -1.29 -2.75
N LEU A 120 4.30 -1.85 -1.75
CA LEU A 120 4.63 -3.15 -1.20
C LEU A 120 4.53 -4.27 -2.23
N ARG A 121 3.55 -4.18 -3.17
CA ARG A 121 3.11 -5.24 -4.09
C ARG A 121 2.68 -6.54 -3.42
N SER A 122 3.48 -7.11 -2.54
CA SER A 122 3.23 -8.35 -1.81
C SER A 122 3.02 -8.06 -0.33
N ILE A 123 1.93 -8.60 0.21
CA ILE A 123 1.58 -8.56 1.63
C ILE A 123 2.13 -9.79 2.35
N ARG A 124 2.23 -10.92 1.64
CA ARG A 124 2.89 -12.13 2.14
C ARG A 124 3.57 -12.88 0.99
N PRO A 125 4.89 -13.11 1.05
CA PRO A 125 5.83 -12.52 2.00
C PRO A 125 5.99 -11.00 1.78
N LEU A 126 6.31 -10.27 2.85
CA LEU A 126 6.70 -8.84 2.76
C LEU A 126 8.15 -8.72 2.30
N ASP A 127 8.44 -7.69 1.51
CA ASP A 127 9.81 -7.29 1.18
C ASP A 127 10.40 -6.41 2.29
N VAL A 128 10.74 -7.04 3.42
CA VAL A 128 11.22 -6.34 4.62
C VAL A 128 12.48 -5.54 4.33
N ASP A 129 13.40 -6.07 3.51
CA ASP A 129 14.65 -5.39 3.16
C ASP A 129 14.41 -4.05 2.48
N SER A 130 13.48 -4.00 1.52
CA SER A 130 13.10 -2.77 0.82
C SER A 130 12.44 -1.74 1.76
N ILE A 131 11.56 -2.20 2.65
CA ILE A 131 10.92 -1.37 3.67
C ILE A 131 11.99 -0.74 4.56
N ILE A 132 12.84 -1.56 5.19
CA ILE A 132 13.87 -1.10 6.14
C ILE A 132 14.88 -0.18 5.45
N SER A 133 15.28 -0.50 4.22
CA SER A 133 16.19 0.36 3.44
C SER A 133 15.61 1.75 3.17
N SER A 134 14.31 1.82 2.89
CA SER A 134 13.60 3.10 2.72
C SER A 134 13.58 3.89 4.03
N VAL A 135 13.21 3.25 5.14
CA VAL A 135 13.16 3.90 6.47
C VAL A 135 14.52 4.45 6.89
N LYS A 136 15.60 3.66 6.74
CA LYS A 136 16.96 4.10 7.11
C LYS A 136 17.41 5.35 6.35
N LYS A 137 16.89 5.55 5.15
CA LYS A 137 17.22 6.70 4.30
C LYS A 137 16.44 7.96 4.67
N THR A 138 15.18 7.82 5.09
CA THR A 138 14.25 8.95 5.25
C THR A 138 13.96 9.31 6.70
N ASN A 139 14.24 8.39 7.63
CA ASN A 139 14.07 8.54 9.08
C ASN A 139 12.63 8.79 9.57
N ARG A 140 11.65 8.90 8.67
CA ARG A 140 10.24 9.18 8.96
C ARG A 140 9.36 8.25 8.13
N VAL A 141 8.30 7.73 8.74
CA VAL A 141 7.46 6.70 8.09
C VAL A 141 5.98 7.02 8.22
N LEU A 142 5.31 7.00 7.07
CA LEU A 142 3.85 7.02 6.97
C LEU A 142 3.38 5.76 6.25
N LEU A 143 2.56 4.96 6.94
CA LEU A 143 1.92 3.77 6.37
C LEU A 143 0.51 4.13 5.89
N VAL A 144 0.14 3.73 4.69
CA VAL A 144 -1.16 4.06 4.09
C VAL A 144 -1.81 2.82 3.50
N GLU A 145 -3.02 2.48 3.96
CA GLU A 145 -3.76 1.31 3.46
C GLU A 145 -5.29 1.49 3.48
N GLU A 146 -6.02 0.70 2.70
CA GLU A 146 -7.49 0.70 2.70
C GLU A 146 -8.09 -0.32 3.70
N ASN A 147 -7.28 -1.06 4.46
CA ASN A 147 -7.76 -1.88 5.59
C ASN A 147 -8.30 -1.02 6.74
N LYS A 148 -9.01 -1.70 7.63
CA LYS A 148 -9.37 -1.17 8.94
C LYS A 148 -8.12 -1.13 9.84
N PRO A 149 -8.05 -0.21 10.81
CA PRO A 149 -6.82 0.04 11.58
C PRO A 149 -6.47 -1.10 12.53
N PHE A 150 -7.47 -1.88 12.95
CA PHE A 150 -7.29 -2.99 13.88
C PHE A 150 -6.80 -4.22 13.12
N CYS A 151 -5.58 -4.67 13.43
CA CYS A 151 -4.92 -5.77 12.73
C CYS A 151 -4.81 -5.54 11.21
N GLY A 152 -4.65 -4.29 10.77
CA GLY A 152 -4.30 -3.95 9.40
C GLY A 152 -2.88 -4.40 9.05
N VAL A 153 -2.53 -4.44 7.76
CA VAL A 153 -1.18 -4.81 7.32
C VAL A 153 -0.15 -3.83 7.88
N ASP A 154 -0.54 -2.56 8.00
CA ASP A 154 0.28 -1.49 8.54
C ASP A 154 0.78 -1.76 9.98
N SER A 155 0.04 -2.54 10.76
CA SER A 155 0.40 -2.87 12.14
C SER A 155 1.60 -3.81 12.22
N GLN A 156 1.66 -4.81 11.33
CA GLN A 156 2.80 -5.71 11.20
C GLN A 156 4.03 -4.97 10.69
N ILE A 157 3.84 -4.07 9.71
CA ILE A 157 4.94 -3.26 9.17
C ILE A 157 5.50 -2.31 10.23
N ALA A 158 4.62 -1.64 11.00
CA ALA A 158 5.05 -0.77 12.08
C ALA A 158 5.88 -1.53 13.13
N PHE A 159 5.47 -2.75 13.49
CA PHE A 159 6.26 -3.61 14.37
C PHE A 159 7.61 -3.98 13.77
N LEU A 160 7.67 -4.43 12.51
CA LEU A 160 8.92 -4.79 11.84
C LEU A 160 9.92 -3.61 11.78
N ILE A 161 9.43 -2.41 11.50
CA ILE A 161 10.24 -1.20 11.49
C ILE A 161 10.74 -0.86 12.90
N GLN A 162 9.86 -0.96 13.91
CA GLN A 162 10.26 -0.75 15.30
C GLN A 162 11.27 -1.81 15.78
N ASP A 163 11.18 -3.05 15.32
CA ASP A 163 12.13 -4.10 15.71
C ASP A 163 13.49 -3.93 15.03
N GLN A 164 13.51 -3.54 13.74
CA GLN A 164 14.72 -3.62 12.90
C GLN A 164 15.34 -2.27 12.53
N ALA A 165 14.65 -1.16 12.75
CA ALA A 165 15.08 0.18 12.33
C ALA A 165 14.72 1.29 13.32
N PHE A 166 14.42 0.96 14.58
CA PHE A 166 14.04 1.95 15.60
C PHE A 166 15.03 3.11 15.73
N ASP A 167 16.32 2.81 15.77
CA ASP A 167 17.38 3.82 15.94
C ASP A 167 17.49 4.80 14.76
N TYR A 168 16.83 4.51 13.64
CA TYR A 168 16.77 5.40 12.48
C TYR A 168 15.52 6.28 12.48
N LEU A 169 14.57 6.10 13.38
CA LEU A 169 13.32 6.86 13.40
C LEU A 169 13.50 8.20 14.14
N ASP A 170 13.28 9.30 13.44
CA ASP A 170 13.25 10.66 13.99
C ASP A 170 11.87 11.07 14.53
N ALA A 171 10.84 10.29 14.20
CA ALA A 171 9.45 10.55 14.54
C ALA A 171 8.67 9.24 14.71
N PRO A 172 7.54 9.24 15.46
CA PRO A 172 6.70 8.05 15.56
C PRO A 172 6.13 7.68 14.18
N ILE A 173 6.05 6.37 13.91
CA ILE A 173 5.38 5.86 12.71
C ILE A 173 3.90 6.25 12.74
N LYS A 174 3.43 6.91 11.68
CA LYS A 174 2.00 7.23 11.52
C LYS A 174 1.34 6.25 10.56
N ARG A 175 0.05 6.04 10.77
CA ARG A 175 -0.79 5.14 9.97
C ARG A 175 -2.03 5.89 9.49
N VAL A 176 -2.34 5.76 8.20
CA VAL A 176 -3.58 6.27 7.59
C VAL A 176 -4.30 5.11 6.94
N SER A 177 -5.29 4.60 7.66
CA SER A 177 -6.13 3.48 7.25
C SER A 177 -7.56 3.96 6.96
N ALA A 178 -8.43 3.07 6.46
CA ALA A 178 -9.86 3.34 6.48
C ALA A 178 -10.36 3.52 7.93
N ILE A 179 -11.45 4.26 8.14
CA ILE A 179 -12.01 4.39 9.50
C ILE A 179 -12.57 3.05 9.98
N ASP A 180 -12.56 2.84 11.29
CA ASP A 180 -13.00 1.61 11.95
C ASP A 180 -14.53 1.51 12.05
N ALA A 181 -15.16 1.31 10.89
CA ALA A 181 -16.60 1.11 10.75
C ALA A 181 -16.92 0.31 9.48
N PRO A 182 -18.07 -0.39 9.42
CA PRO A 182 -18.55 -0.97 8.17
C PRO A 182 -18.66 0.07 7.05
N GLN A 183 -18.46 -0.34 5.80
CA GLN A 183 -18.49 0.59 4.69
C GLN A 183 -19.90 1.18 4.48
N ALA A 184 -19.96 2.50 4.39
CA ALA A 184 -21.17 3.26 4.16
C ALA A 184 -21.55 3.20 2.67
N TYR A 185 -22.84 3.10 2.39
CA TYR A 185 -23.35 3.21 1.02
C TYR A 185 -23.31 4.65 0.49
N SER A 186 -23.63 5.63 1.36
CA SER A 186 -23.64 7.04 0.99
C SER A 186 -22.26 7.50 0.51
N LYS A 187 -22.21 8.08 -0.69
CA LYS A 187 -20.97 8.56 -1.32
C LYS A 187 -20.18 9.54 -0.45
N SER A 188 -20.86 10.49 0.19
CA SER A 188 -20.18 11.46 1.04
C SER A 188 -19.54 10.80 2.26
N LEU A 189 -20.20 9.80 2.85
CA LEU A 189 -19.68 9.06 3.98
C LEU A 189 -18.54 8.14 3.56
N GLU A 190 -18.72 7.34 2.50
CA GLU A 190 -17.69 6.44 1.98
C GLU A 190 -16.38 7.19 1.66
N ASN A 191 -16.46 8.34 1.01
CA ASN A 191 -15.30 9.17 0.73
C ASN A 191 -14.59 9.64 2.01
N ALA A 192 -15.33 9.88 3.10
CA ALA A 192 -14.75 10.22 4.40
C ALA A 192 -14.19 9.00 5.13
N GLN A 193 -14.62 7.78 4.80
CA GLN A 193 -14.14 6.54 5.43
C GLN A 193 -12.77 6.12 4.89
N ILE A 194 -12.56 6.19 3.58
CA ILE A 194 -11.36 5.71 2.89
C ILE A 194 -10.24 6.77 2.99
N PRO A 195 -8.95 6.38 3.04
CA PRO A 195 -7.85 7.34 2.92
C PRO A 195 -7.94 8.19 1.66
N ASP A 196 -7.73 9.49 1.81
CA ASP A 196 -7.59 10.43 0.70
C ASP A 196 -6.29 11.24 0.84
N ALA A 197 -5.90 11.93 -0.24
CA ALA A 197 -4.63 12.67 -0.26
C ALA A 197 -4.56 13.76 0.82
N LYS A 198 -5.71 14.30 1.26
CA LYS A 198 -5.80 15.30 2.33
C LYS A 198 -5.46 14.71 3.69
N ARG A 199 -6.03 13.55 4.04
CA ARG A 199 -5.75 12.82 5.28
C ARG A 199 -4.29 12.35 5.32
N VAL A 200 -3.78 11.84 4.21
CA VAL A 200 -2.37 11.41 4.09
C VAL A 200 -1.42 12.60 4.22
N LEU A 201 -1.69 13.72 3.54
CA LEU A 201 -0.89 14.94 3.65
C LEU A 201 -0.86 15.46 5.09
N LYS A 202 -2.02 15.54 5.76
CA LYS A 202 -2.09 15.99 7.14
C LYS A 202 -1.22 15.10 8.05
N ALA A 203 -1.34 13.79 7.93
CA ALA A 203 -0.57 12.84 8.74
C ALA A 203 0.93 12.91 8.45
N ALA A 204 1.34 13.13 7.19
CA ALA A 204 2.73 13.35 6.83
C ALA A 204 3.30 14.59 7.53
N LEU A 205 2.60 15.72 7.45
CA LEU A 205 3.03 16.99 8.05
C LEU A 205 3.10 16.95 9.59
N GLU A 206 2.44 16.00 10.25
CA GLU A 206 2.55 15.82 11.71
C GLU A 206 3.88 15.19 12.15
N ILE A 207 4.65 14.60 11.24
CA ILE A 207 5.89 13.87 11.55
C ILE A 207 7.11 14.33 10.74
N LEU A 208 6.96 15.38 9.93
CA LEU A 208 8.02 16.03 9.17
C LEU A 208 8.68 17.12 10.02
#